data_AF-W1YB65-F1
#
_entry.id   AF-W1YB65-F1
#
_cell.length_a   1.000
_cell.length_b   1.000
_cell.length_c   1.000
_cell.angle_alpha   90.00
_cell.angle_beta   90.00
_cell.angle_gamma   90.00
#
_symmetry.space_group_name_H-M   'P 1'
#
loop_
_entity.id
_entity.type
_entity.pdbx_description
1 polymer ?
#
loop_
_entity_poly.entity_id
_entity_poly.type
_entity_poly.pdbx_seq_one_letter_code
_entity_poly.pdbx_strand_id
1 'polypeptide(L)' 'MGAYSPAPVVTDEVHQRTMERIIWPTVKGMAAEGNTYTGFLYAGLMIDKQGNPKVIEF' A
#
# COMPACT_ATOMS: atom_id res chain seq x y z
N MET A 1 20.64 -7.60 1.06
CA MET A 1 19.42 -8.40 0.82
C MET A 1 18.81 -7.94 -0.50
N GLY A 2 18.43 -8.86 -1.39
CA GLY A 2 17.81 -8.55 -2.68
C GLY A 2 16.27 -8.57 -2.60
N ALA A 3 15.62 -8.10 -3.66
CA ALA A 3 14.16 -8.16 -3.81
C ALA A 3 13.80 -9.04 -5.02
N TYR A 4 12.58 -9.57 -5.04
CA TYR A 4 12.05 -10.34 -6.17
C TYR A 4 10.59 -9.99 -6.41
N SER A 5 10.10 -10.34 -7.60
CA SER A 5 8.73 -10.06 -8.03
C SER A 5 8.20 -11.22 -8.87
N PRO A 6 6.90 -11.59 -8.74
CA PRO A 6 5.93 -11.07 -7.78
C PRO A 6 6.18 -11.60 -6.36
N ALA A 7 5.67 -10.89 -5.35
CA ALA A 7 5.71 -11.34 -3.96
C ALA A 7 4.44 -12.16 -3.63
N PRO A 8 4.51 -13.50 -3.46
CA PRO A 8 3.33 -14.35 -3.27
C PRO A 8 2.57 -14.10 -1.98
N VAL A 9 3.15 -13.36 -1.02
CA VAL A 9 2.45 -12.89 0.20
C VAL A 9 1.35 -11.86 -0.12
N VAL A 10 1.44 -11.18 -1.27
CA VAL A 10 0.41 -10.26 -1.76
C VAL A 10 -0.55 -11.05 -2.64
N THR A 11 -1.48 -11.76 -2.01
CA THR A 11 -2.61 -12.39 -2.70
C THR A 11 -3.59 -11.32 -3.22
N ASP A 12 -4.52 -11.71 -4.09
CA ASP A 12 -5.54 -10.78 -4.61
C ASP A 12 -6.36 -10.11 -3.49
N GLU A 13 -6.66 -10.86 -2.42
CA GLU A 13 -7.36 -10.32 -1.25
C GLU A 13 -6.50 -9.30 -0.49
N VAL A 14 -5.21 -9.59 -0.27
CA VAL A 14 -4.28 -8.66 0.37
C VAL A 14 -4.10 -7.41 -0.49
N HIS A 15 -3.99 -7.57 -1.81
CA HIS A 15 -3.90 -6.48 -2.77
C HIS A 15 -5.14 -5.58 -2.69
N GLN A 16 -6.34 -6.16 -2.74
CA GLN A 16 -7.59 -5.41 -2.64
C GLN A 16 -7.66 -4.63 -1.32
N ARG A 17 -7.41 -5.27 -0.18
CA ARG A 17 -7.40 -4.61 1.13
C ARG A 17 -6.37 -3.48 1.19
N THR A 18 -5.21 -3.66 0.59
CA THR A 18 -4.15 -2.63 0.52
C THR A 18 -4.61 -1.42 -0.28
N MET A 19 -5.21 -1.64 -1.45
CA MET A 19 -5.72 -0.54 -2.27
C MET A 19 -6.84 0.23 -1.56
N GLU A 20 -7.82 -0.48 -1.01
CA GLU A 20 -9.00 0.12 -0.37
C GLU A 20 -8.67 0.85 0.94
N ARG A 21 -7.78 0.30 1.77
CA ARG A 21 -7.55 0.80 3.13
C ARG A 21 -6.32 1.69 3.25
N ILE A 22 -5.39 1.63 2.28
CA ILE A 22 -4.11 2.34 2.35
C ILE A 22 -3.94 3.25 1.13
N ILE A 23 -3.83 2.70 -0.08
CA ILE A 23 -3.40 3.49 -1.25
C ILE A 23 -4.45 4.54 -1.62
N TRP A 24 -5.72 4.16 -1.78
CA TRP A 24 -6.78 5.12 -2.14
C TRP A 24 -7.01 6.19 -1.07
N PRO A 25 -7.10 5.85 0.23
CA PRO A 25 -7.21 6.87 1.27
C PRO A 25 -6.02 7.82 1.29
N THR A 26 -4.78 7.34 1.13
CA THR A 26 -3.58 8.18 1.13
C THR A 26 -3.59 9.20 -0.02
N VAL A 27 -3.82 8.76 -1.27
CA VAL A 27 -3.84 9.69 -2.41
C VAL A 27 -5.02 10.65 -2.39
N LYS A 28 -6.19 10.19 -1.92
CA LYS A 28 -7.37 11.06 -1.74
C LYS A 28 -7.17 12.07 -0.62
N GLY A 29 -6.51 11.68 0.48
CA GLY A 29 -6.17 12.57 1.59
C GLY A 29 -5.24 13.69 1.14
N MET A 30 -4.15 13.35 0.44
CA MET A 30 -3.23 14.34 -0.13
C MET A 30 -3.94 15.32 -1.08
N ALA A 31 -4.83 14.82 -1.95
CA ALA A 31 -5.65 15.68 -2.81
C ALA A 31 -6.61 16.59 -2.02
N ALA A 32 -7.25 16.06 -0.96
CA ALA A 32 -8.16 16.83 -0.11
C ALA A 32 -7.46 17.95 0.68
N GLU A 33 -6.17 17.77 1.00
CA GLU A 33 -5.31 18.78 1.61
C GLU A 33 -4.77 19.81 0.59
N GLY A 34 -5.18 19.72 -0.69
CA GLY A 34 -4.71 20.59 -1.76
C GLY A 34 -3.33 20.21 -2.32
N ASN A 35 -2.74 19.11 -1.86
CA ASN A 35 -1.41 18.64 -2.24
C ASN A 35 -1.52 17.39 -3.11
N THR A 36 -2.08 17.52 -4.32
CA THR A 36 -2.26 16.36 -5.22
C THR A 36 -0.91 15.69 -5.52
N TYR A 37 -0.75 14.44 -5.10
CA TYR A 37 0.48 13.70 -5.28
C TYR A 37 0.60 13.16 -6.70
N THR A 38 1.79 13.33 -7.30
CA THR A 38 2.13 12.76 -8.61
C THR A 38 3.54 12.17 -8.55
N GLY A 39 3.70 10.95 -9.04
CA GLY A 39 4.96 10.21 -8.98
C GLY A 39 4.76 8.75 -8.57
N PHE A 40 5.83 8.15 -8.06
CA PHE A 40 5.84 6.79 -7.54
C PHE A 40 5.66 6.79 -6.03
N LEU A 41 4.60 6.15 -5.54
CA LEU A 41 4.36 5.96 -4.11
C LEU A 41 4.90 4.59 -3.67
N TYR A 42 5.94 4.57 -2.84
CA TYR A 42 6.57 3.36 -2.34
C TYR A 42 6.05 2.99 -0.94
N ALA A 43 4.92 2.27 -0.88
CA ALA A 43 4.38 1.84 0.40
C ALA A 43 5.10 0.58 0.93
N GLY A 44 5.85 0.72 2.03
CA GLY A 44 6.38 -0.40 2.79
C GLY A 44 5.30 -1.04 3.65
N LEU A 45 5.00 -2.33 3.42
CA LEU A 45 3.90 -3.02 4.10
C LEU A 45 4.37 -4.20 4.93
N MET A 46 3.76 -4.36 6.11
CA MET A 46 3.80 -5.58 6.88
C MET A 46 2.44 -6.28 6.78
N ILE A 47 2.44 -7.53 6.31
CA ILE A 47 1.23 -8.34 6.18
C ILE A 47 1.19 -9.31 7.37
N ASP A 48 0.13 -9.25 8.18
CA ASP A 48 -0.04 -10.17 9.31
C ASP A 48 -0.53 -11.56 8.87
N LYS A 49 -0.65 -12.48 9.83
CA LYS A 49 -1.09 -13.86 9.58
C LYS A 49 -2.52 -13.98 9.04
N GLN A 50 -3.32 -12.91 9.16
CA GLN A 50 -4.70 -12.83 8.68
C GLN A 50 -4.81 -12.08 7.33
N GLY A 51 -3.67 -11.71 6.73
CA GLY A 51 -3.64 -10.95 5.48
C GLY A 51 -4.05 -9.49 5.65
N ASN A 52 -3.96 -8.91 6.86
CA ASN A 52 -4.17 -7.48 7.03
C ASN A 52 -2.87 -6.72 6.73
N PRO A 53 -2.89 -5.76 5.79
CA PRO A 53 -1.75 -4.89 5.54
C PRO A 53 -1.68 -3.78 6.59
N LYS A 54 -0.46 -3.49 7.06
CA LYS A 54 -0.14 -2.29 7.84
C LYS A 54 1.02 -1.54 7.19
N VAL A 55 0.91 -0.22 7.15
CA VAL A 55 1.97 0.66 6.64
C VAL A 55 3.11 0.69 7.66
N ILE A 56 4.32 0.46 7.17
CA ILE A 56 5.56 0.75 7.89
C ILE A 56 5.94 2.20 7.60
N GLU A 57 6.04 2.54 6.32
CA GLU A 57 6.43 3.87 5.81
C GLU A 57 5.97 4.06 4.34
N PHE A 58 6.07 5.30 3.86
CA PHE A 58 5.83 5.72 2.47
C PHE A 58 7.06 6.45 1.91
#